data_AF-A0A7S4HIQ9-F1
#
_entry.id   AF-A0A7S4HIQ9-F1
#
_cell.length_a   1.000
_cell.length_b   1.000
_cell.length_c   1.000
_cell.angle_alpha   90.00
_cell.angle_beta   90.00
_cell.angle_gamma   90.00
#
_symmetry.space_group_name_H-M   'P 1'
#
loop_
_entity.id
_entity.type
_entity.pdbx_description
1 polymer ?
#
loop_
_entity_poly.entity_id
_entity_poly.type
_entity_poly.pdbx_seq_one_letter_code
_entity_poly.pdbx_strand_id
1 'polypeptide(L)'
;CTNGATISATGVGTSAGSAKLCGNWIFGTEGQLTFSGKAVSHDANPDGMVPRLELVCHDGTSELGPEFEFEHLSQSGTGPGSMDALVNACLGKSYNVAAGAGEGLKAVATIDAMYRSALSGLPEDVEGCGSL
;
A
#
# COMPACT_ATOMS: atom_id res chain seq x y z
N CYS A 1 2.27 15.79 7.30
CA CYS A 1 1.26 16.08 6.26
C CYS A 1 0.90 17.55 6.32
N THR A 2 0.94 18.27 5.20
CA THR A 2 0.68 19.74 5.16
C THR A 2 -0.71 20.09 4.62
N ASN A 3 -1.45 19.11 4.10
CA ASN A 3 -2.75 19.31 3.45
C ASN A 3 -3.96 18.98 4.34
N GLY A 4 -3.76 18.68 5.63
CA GLY A 4 -4.84 18.37 6.57
C GLY A 4 -5.47 16.98 6.41
N ALA A 5 -4.96 16.12 5.52
CA ALA A 5 -5.43 14.74 5.40
C ALA A 5 -5.00 13.89 6.62
N THR A 6 -5.90 13.03 7.08
CA THR A 6 -5.67 12.09 8.18
C THR A 6 -5.62 10.66 7.63
N ILE A 7 -4.67 9.87 8.13
CA ILE A 7 -4.57 8.44 7.82
C ILE A 7 -4.84 7.66 9.10
N SER A 8 -5.67 6.63 9.00
CA SER A 8 -5.84 5.62 10.03
C SER A 8 -5.37 4.28 9.48
N ALA A 9 -4.51 3.59 10.22
CA ALA A 9 -3.98 2.29 9.85
C ALA A 9 -4.26 1.29 10.96
N THR A 10 -4.74 0.11 10.59
CA THR A 10 -4.89 -1.03 11.48
C THR A 10 -4.21 -2.24 10.84
N GLY A 11 -3.55 -3.03 11.67
CA GLY A 11 -2.84 -4.23 11.24
C GLY A 11 -2.84 -5.26 12.34
N VAL A 12 -3.04 -6.52 11.97
CA VAL A 12 -2.93 -7.66 12.88
C VAL A 12 -1.94 -8.65 12.29
N GLY A 13 -0.97 -9.11 13.09
CA GLY A 13 -0.03 -10.14 12.68
C GLY A 13 -0.63 -11.54 12.65
N THR A 14 -1.84 -11.70 13.20
CA THR A 14 -2.53 -12.99 13.34
C THR A 14 -3.89 -12.91 12.67
N SER A 15 -3.96 -13.28 11.39
CA SER A 15 -5.21 -13.52 10.68
C SER A 15 -5.45 -15.03 10.51
N ALA A 16 -6.71 -15.44 10.53
CA ALA A 16 -7.05 -16.80 10.15
C ALA A 16 -6.79 -16.99 8.64
N GLY A 17 -6.05 -18.03 8.27
CA GLY A 17 -5.69 -18.33 6.88
C GLY A 17 -4.26 -17.91 6.50
N SER A 18 -3.83 -18.31 5.30
CA SER A 18 -2.46 -18.08 4.80
C SER A 18 -2.29 -16.83 3.94
N ALA A 19 -3.38 -16.13 3.61
CA ALA A 19 -3.37 -14.98 2.71
C ALA A 19 -3.31 -13.65 3.50
N LYS A 20 -2.49 -12.72 3.01
CA LYS A 20 -2.51 -11.32 3.45
C LYS A 20 -3.83 -10.68 3.02
N LEU A 21 -4.58 -10.15 3.98
CA LEU A 21 -5.76 -9.34 3.70
C LEU A 21 -5.38 -7.87 3.80
N CYS A 22 -5.85 -7.06 2.87
CA CYS A 22 -5.64 -5.63 2.91
C CYS A 22 -6.89 -4.88 2.45
N GLY A 23 -7.02 -3.67 2.98
CA GLY A 23 -8.09 -2.75 2.66
C GLY A 23 -7.55 -1.35 2.68
N ASN A 24 -7.78 -0.60 1.60
CA ASN A 24 -7.40 0.80 1.48
C ASN A 24 -8.66 1.57 1.09
N TRP A 25 -8.97 2.60 1.87
CA TRP A 25 -10.06 3.52 1.58
C TRP A 25 -9.49 4.93 1.54
N ILE A 26 -9.68 5.59 0.40
CA ILE A 26 -9.24 6.97 0.18
C ILE A 26 -10.49 7.81 -0.03
N PHE A 27 -10.76 8.71 0.91
CA PHE A 27 -11.89 9.63 0.85
C PHE A 27 -11.40 10.97 0.30
N GLY A 28 -12.01 11.42 -0.79
CA GLY A 28 -11.72 12.68 -1.46
C GLY A 28 -12.91 13.62 -1.46
N THR A 29 -12.77 14.75 -2.15
CA THR A 29 -13.82 15.77 -2.28
C THR A 29 -14.98 15.35 -3.18
N GLU A 30 -14.80 14.32 -4.00
CA GLU A 30 -15.76 13.88 -5.02
C GLU A 30 -16.33 12.48 -4.76
N GLY A 31 -15.82 11.78 -3.74
CA GLY A 31 -16.19 10.40 -3.48
C GLY A 31 -15.12 9.64 -2.70
N GLN A 32 -15.13 8.33 -2.87
CA GLN A 32 -14.16 7.42 -2.26
C GLN A 32 -13.63 6.41 -3.29
N LEU A 33 -12.35 6.07 -3.15
CA LEU A 33 -11.73 4.94 -3.83
C LEU A 33 -11.47 3.84 -2.81
N THR A 34 -11.94 2.63 -3.12
CA THR A 34 -11.81 1.46 -2.26
C THR A 34 -11.02 0.37 -2.94
N PHE A 35 -10.08 -0.21 -2.22
CA PHE A 35 -9.47 -1.49 -2.52
C PHE A 35 -9.70 -2.40 -1.31
N SER A 36 -10.20 -3.62 -1.50
CA SER A 36 -10.23 -4.59 -0.41
C SER A 36 -10.15 -6.02 -0.92
N GLY A 37 -9.51 -6.90 -0.13
CA GLY A 37 -9.47 -8.33 -0.42
C GLY A 37 -8.16 -8.99 -0.06
N LYS A 38 -7.95 -10.17 -0.64
CA LYS A 38 -6.69 -10.91 -0.54
C LYS A 38 -5.64 -10.23 -1.41
N ALA A 39 -4.47 -9.92 -0.84
CA ALA A 39 -3.28 -9.58 -1.58
C ALA A 39 -2.69 -10.88 -2.15
N VAL A 40 -3.16 -11.27 -3.33
CA VAL A 40 -2.72 -12.45 -4.08
C VAL A 40 -2.45 -12.03 -5.52
N SER A 41 -1.37 -12.56 -6.12
CA SER A 41 -1.17 -12.47 -7.56
C SER A 41 -2.14 -13.39 -8.30
N HIS A 42 -2.33 -13.13 -9.59
CA HIS A 42 -3.21 -13.91 -10.46
C HIS A 42 -2.94 -15.42 -10.37
N ASP A 43 -1.66 -15.80 -10.33
CA ASP A 43 -1.18 -17.19 -10.27
C ASP A 43 -1.26 -17.81 -8.87
N ALA A 44 -1.39 -16.98 -7.83
CA ALA A 44 -1.42 -17.37 -6.42
C ALA A 44 -2.83 -17.25 -5.81
N ASN A 45 -3.84 -16.97 -6.63
CA ASN A 45 -5.22 -16.78 -6.19
C ASN A 45 -6.04 -18.08 -6.35
N PRO A 46 -6.28 -18.85 -5.28
CA PRO A 46 -7.03 -20.10 -5.36
C PRO A 46 -8.51 -19.89 -5.75
N ASP A 47 -9.04 -18.68 -5.61
CA ASP A 47 -10.45 -18.37 -5.84
C ASP A 47 -10.72 -17.78 -7.25
N GLY A 48 -9.66 -17.51 -8.03
CA GLY A 48 -9.76 -16.92 -9.38
C GLY A 48 -10.29 -15.47 -9.44
N MET A 49 -10.53 -14.82 -8.30
CA MET A 49 -11.09 -13.47 -8.21
C MET A 49 -9.99 -12.41 -8.13
N VAL A 50 -9.65 -11.76 -9.24
CA VAL A 50 -8.67 -10.67 -9.24
C VAL A 50 -9.28 -9.43 -8.57
N PRO A 51 -8.63 -8.84 -7.55
CA PRO A 51 -9.19 -7.70 -6.87
C PRO A 51 -9.25 -6.48 -7.82
N ARG A 52 -10.18 -5.58 -7.55
CA ARG A 52 -10.47 -4.40 -8.37
C ARG A 52 -10.61 -3.19 -7.46
N LEU A 53 -10.36 -2.02 -8.02
CA LEU A 53 -10.67 -0.76 -7.37
C LEU A 53 -12.15 -0.42 -7.57
N GLU A 54 -12.81 0.04 -6.52
CA GLU A 54 -14.19 0.53 -6.57
C GLU A 54 -14.20 2.04 -6.32
N LEU A 55 -14.77 2.80 -7.25
CA LEU A 55 -15.03 4.23 -7.12
C LEU A 55 -16.50 4.43 -6.75
N VAL A 56 -16.76 5.20 -5.69
CA VAL A 56 -18.11 5.62 -5.31
C VAL A 56 -18.13 7.13 -5.19
N CYS A 57 -18.88 7.79 -6.05
CA CYS A 57 -18.96 9.25 -6.11
C CYS A 57 -20.08 9.80 -5.22
N HIS A 58 -19.96 11.06 -4.78
CA HIS A 58 -20.97 11.71 -3.96
C HIS A 58 -22.30 11.96 -4.68
N ASP A 59 -22.32 11.93 -6.01
CA ASP A 59 -23.53 12.00 -6.83
C ASP A 59 -24.32 10.68 -6.86
N GLY A 60 -23.83 9.65 -6.16
CA GLY A 60 -24.44 8.32 -6.09
C GLY A 60 -24.02 7.38 -7.22
N THR A 61 -23.17 7.81 -8.15
CA THR A 61 -22.61 6.92 -9.16
C THR A 61 -21.52 6.03 -8.56
N SER A 62 -21.36 4.84 -9.13
CA SER A 62 -20.28 3.92 -8.76
C SER A 62 -19.72 3.23 -9.99
N GLU A 63 -18.42 2.95 -9.96
CA GLU A 63 -17.70 2.27 -11.02
C GLU A 63 -16.78 1.21 -10.42
N LEU A 64 -16.83 0.00 -10.98
CA LEU A 64 -15.83 -1.02 -10.71
C LEU A 64 -14.75 -0.91 -11.78
N GLY A 65 -13.54 -0.59 -11.32
CA GLY A 65 -12.38 -0.44 -12.18
C GLY A 65 -11.91 -1.75 -12.83
N PRO A 66 -10.84 -1.67 -13.64
CA PRO A 66 -10.18 -2.84 -14.18
C PRO A 66 -9.58 -3.70 -13.05
N GLU A 67 -9.18 -4.92 -13.43
CA GLU A 67 -8.38 -5.79 -12.57
C GLU A 67 -7.13 -5.08 -12.09
N PHE A 68 -6.89 -5.16 -10.78
CA PHE A 68 -5.82 -4.44 -10.11
C PHE A 68 -5.04 -5.42 -9.24
N GLU A 69 -3.77 -5.61 -9.58
CA GLU A 69 -2.86 -6.39 -8.77
C GLU A 69 -2.20 -5.49 -7.73
N PHE A 70 -2.54 -5.70 -6.45
CA PHE A 70 -1.96 -4.92 -5.34
C PHE A 70 -0.46 -5.17 -5.19
N GLU A 71 -0.04 -6.42 -5.36
CA GLU A 71 1.35 -6.83 -5.27
C GLU A 71 1.61 -7.95 -6.28
N HIS A 72 2.60 -7.76 -7.15
CA HIS A 72 3.04 -8.80 -8.08
C HIS A 72 3.83 -9.87 -7.31
N LEU A 73 3.12 -10.92 -6.89
CA LEU A 73 3.62 -11.99 -6.02
C LEU A 73 4.02 -13.27 -6.76
N SER A 74 4.05 -13.26 -8.10
CA SER A 74 4.44 -14.44 -8.88
C SER A 74 5.81 -14.94 -8.42
N GLN A 75 5.89 -16.24 -8.13
CA GLN A 75 7.13 -16.92 -7.75
C GLN A 75 7.89 -17.45 -8.97
N SER A 76 7.34 -17.23 -10.17
CA SER A 76 7.96 -17.63 -11.43
C SER A 76 8.83 -16.49 -12.00
N GLY A 77 9.74 -16.82 -12.92
CA GLY A 77 10.65 -15.84 -13.51
C GLY A 77 11.65 -15.25 -12.52
N THR A 78 11.80 -13.93 -12.53
CA THR A 78 12.67 -13.14 -11.63
C THR A 78 12.05 -12.89 -10.25
N GLY A 79 10.82 -13.34 -10.00
CA GLY A 79 10.09 -13.13 -8.76
C GLY A 79 9.24 -11.85 -8.78
N PRO A 80 9.06 -11.15 -7.65
CA PRO A 80 8.17 -9.99 -7.58
C PRO A 80 8.68 -8.83 -8.44
N GLY A 81 7.76 -7.96 -8.88
CA GLY A 81 8.10 -6.83 -9.78
C GLY A 81 9.18 -5.87 -9.25
N SER A 82 9.40 -5.81 -7.94
CA SER A 82 10.52 -5.07 -7.34
C SER A 82 11.89 -5.68 -7.67
N MET A 83 11.98 -7.01 -7.84
CA MET A 83 13.19 -7.69 -8.26
C MET A 83 13.52 -7.39 -9.73
N ASP A 84 12.51 -7.32 -10.59
CA ASP A 84 12.70 -6.88 -11.98
C ASP A 84 13.26 -5.47 -12.07
N ALA A 85 12.72 -4.54 -11.27
CA ALA A 85 13.22 -3.18 -11.21
C ALA A 85 14.69 -3.14 -10.76
N LEU A 86 15.08 -3.96 -9.77
CA LEU A 86 16.46 -4.08 -9.31
C LEU A 86 17.38 -4.64 -10.40
N VAL A 87 16.99 -5.72 -11.06
CA VAL A 87 17.78 -6.33 -12.15
C VAL A 87 17.97 -5.33 -13.29
N ASN A 88 16.90 -4.62 -13.69
CA ASN A 88 16.97 -3.59 -14.72
C ASN A 88 17.91 -2.45 -14.32
N ALA A 89 17.88 -2.01 -13.05
CA ALA A 89 18.82 -1.01 -12.55
C ALA A 89 20.28 -1.49 -12.63
N CYS A 90 20.58 -2.72 -12.22
CA CYS A 90 21.92 -3.32 -12.32
C CYS A 90 22.42 -3.41 -13.77
N LEU A 91 21.51 -3.61 -14.73
CA LEU A 91 21.83 -3.69 -16.15
C LEU A 91 21.84 -2.33 -16.86
N GLY A 92 21.61 -1.22 -16.14
CA GLY A 92 21.53 0.12 -16.72
C GLY A 92 20.33 0.31 -17.65
N LYS A 93 19.28 -0.49 -17.50
CA LYS A 93 18.02 -0.38 -18.26
C LYS A 93 17.07 0.60 -17.58
N SER A 94 15.97 0.95 -18.24
CA SER A 94 14.89 1.71 -17.62
C SER A 94 14.23 0.89 -16.51
N TYR A 95 13.99 1.53 -15.36
CA TYR A 95 13.26 0.95 -14.22
C TYR A 95 12.44 2.03 -13.51
N ASN A 96 11.47 1.61 -12.70
CA ASN A 96 10.66 2.50 -11.86
C ASN A 96 11.10 2.35 -10.39
N VAL A 97 11.33 3.47 -9.71
CA VAL A 97 11.52 3.52 -8.25
C VAL A 97 10.21 3.94 -7.61
N ALA A 98 9.39 2.96 -7.24
CA ALA A 98 8.12 3.21 -6.55
C ALA A 98 8.29 3.56 -5.06
N ALA A 99 9.41 3.14 -4.45
CA ALA A 99 9.78 3.47 -3.08
C ALA A 99 11.32 3.55 -2.97
N GLY A 100 11.85 4.75 -2.79
CA GLY A 100 13.28 4.99 -2.62
C GLY A 100 13.69 5.12 -1.16
N ALA A 101 14.94 5.53 -0.93
CA ALA A 101 15.47 5.74 0.41
C ALA A 101 14.71 6.84 1.18
N GLY A 102 14.25 7.89 0.49
CA GLY A 102 13.47 8.97 1.10
C GLY A 102 12.11 8.52 1.60
N GLU A 103 11.39 7.72 0.80
CA GLU A 103 10.13 7.10 1.21
C GLU A 103 10.34 6.12 2.37
N GLY A 104 11.42 5.32 2.31
CA GLY A 104 11.80 4.40 3.39
C GLY A 104 12.06 5.11 4.72
N LEU A 105 12.81 6.22 4.71
CA LEU A 105 13.06 7.00 5.92
C LEU A 105 11.76 7.55 6.52
N LYS A 106 10.85 8.06 5.68
CA LYS A 106 9.54 8.56 6.12
C LYS A 106 8.68 7.46 6.75
N ALA A 107 8.70 6.26 6.18
CA ALA A 107 7.99 5.10 6.72
C ALA A 107 8.52 4.71 8.11
N VAL A 108 9.85 4.61 8.26
CA VAL A 108 10.50 4.27 9.55
C VAL A 108 10.19 5.32 10.60
N ALA A 109 10.33 6.61 10.29
CA ALA A 109 10.02 7.69 11.22
C ALA A 109 8.55 7.69 11.67
N THR A 110 7.63 7.36 10.76
CA THR A 110 6.20 7.25 11.08
C THR A 110 5.95 6.07 12.04
N ILE A 111 6.56 4.91 11.77
CA ILE A 111 6.43 3.73 12.63
C ILE A 111 7.02 4.00 14.02
N ASP A 112 8.17 4.66 14.10
CA ASP A 112 8.78 5.08 15.37
C ASP A 112 7.82 5.96 16.20
N ALA A 113 7.23 6.99 15.57
CA ALA A 113 6.25 7.85 16.23
C ALA A 113 5.02 7.08 16.72
N MET A 114 4.54 6.08 15.96
CA MET A 114 3.45 5.21 16.40
C MET A 114 3.84 4.40 17.64
N TYR A 115 5.05 3.85 17.71
CA TYR A 115 5.52 3.12 18.89
C TYR A 115 5.70 4.03 20.11
N ARG A 116 6.27 5.23 19.94
CA ARG A 116 6.34 6.23 21.02
C ARG A 116 4.95 6.60 21.53
N SER A 117 4.00 6.83 20.63
CA SER A 117 2.63 7.20 20.98
C SER A 117 1.92 6.08 21.75
N ALA A 118 2.11 4.83 21.33
CA ALA A 118 1.58 3.67 22.05
C ALA A 118 2.17 3.52 23.47
N LEU A 119 3.44 3.88 23.67
CA LEU A 119 4.10 3.83 24.97
C LEU A 119 3.71 5.00 25.88
N SER A 120 3.62 6.22 25.34
CA SER A 120 3.31 7.44 26.11
C SER A 120 1.82 7.64 26.34
N GLY A 121 0.97 7.07 25.47
CA GLY A 121 -0.48 7.32 25.45
C GLY A 121 -0.84 8.71 24.91
N LEU A 122 0.10 9.42 24.29
CA LEU A 122 -0.08 10.79 23.78
C LEU A 122 0.16 10.83 22.27
N PRO A 123 -0.39 11.84 21.55
CA PRO A 123 0.01 12.12 20.18
C PRO A 123 1.50 12.47 20.12
N GLU A 124 2.22 11.92 19.14
CA GLU A 124 3.64 12.12 18.95
C GLU A 124 3.92 12.69 17.55
N ASP A 125 4.87 13.61 17.46
CA ASP A 125 5.31 14.15 16.18
C ASP A 125 6.18 13.13 15.42
N VAL A 126 6.07 13.16 14.10
CA VAL A 126 6.96 12.40 13.20
C VAL A 126 8.22 13.21 12.95
N GLU A 127 9.30 12.81 13.61
CA GLU A 127 10.61 13.48 13.51
C GLU A 127 11.40 13.02 12.27
N GLY A 128 12.49 13.73 11.92
CA GLY A 128 13.45 13.27 10.90
C GLY A 128 12.97 13.31 9.44
N CYS A 129 11.76 13.82 9.18
CA CYS A 129 11.18 13.91 7.83
C CYS A 129 11.16 15.33 7.23
N GLY A 130 11.90 16.28 7.81
CA GLY A 130 12.08 17.64 7.26
C GLY A 130 12.75 17.61 5.88
N SER A 131 12.56 18.67 5.09
CA SER A 131 12.84 18.76 3.65
C SER A 131 14.11 18.02 3.18
N LEU A 132 13.90 16.79 2.69
CA LEU A 132 14.77 16.10 1.72
C LEU A 132 14.40 16.55 0.31
#